data_AF-A0A2N2KFU8-F1
#
_entry.id   AF-A0A2N2KFU8-F1
#
_cell.length_a   1.000
_cell.length_b   1.000
_cell.length_c   1.000
_cell.angle_alpha   90.00
_cell.angle_beta   90.00
_cell.angle_gamma   90.00
#
_symmetry.space_group_name_H-M   'P 1'
#
loop_
_entity.id
_entity.type
_entity.pdbx_description
1 polymer ?
#
loop_
_entity_poly.entity_id
_entity_poly.type
_entity_poly.pdbx_seq_one_letter_code
_entity_poly.pdbx_strand_id
1 'polypeptide(L)'
;MTAVLGMLTKEIVFTLPFAILLYDYCFLKTVPWTLERKDHSVILSFIMLVIFILLFFMLSSVRNPFDTVPPDQGYSYSISMKEYFFTQFRVILTYIRLFILPINQNLDYDYQISTGFFQLKTFLSFSILLGILAAGILLFKKYRLISFGIFWFFLTMSVESSIIPISQNVIFEHRTYLPGFGFFLVLTGVFFYFFRERYIRIAVIILLIIASINTVLTYQRNEIWKSEYTLWSDCIKKSPDKARTNNNFGLILFGEGKIKEAIDHYNKALSITPYYVPPYYNRGNAYAELGQYQLAFEDYNQAIRLQPDYAEAYYNRGSAYSKFGQNQLAIDDFNKAIALNPNYTKAYNNRGITYGKLGQYQSAIENFNKAISLDYNNTKLYNNRGFAYAKLGQYQLAIEDYNEAIRLKPDYALAYNNRGFAYDKLGLHQRAIEDYETALGLK
;
A
#
# COMPACT_ATOMS: atom_id res chain seq x y z
N MET A 1 -14.94 0.10 -20.34
CA MET A 1 -15.27 0.85 -19.11
C MET A 1 -15.48 -0.08 -17.91
N THR A 2 -16.35 -1.10 -17.98
CA THR A 2 -16.54 -2.11 -16.93
C THR A 2 -15.29 -2.92 -16.57
N ALA A 3 -14.47 -3.31 -17.56
CA ALA A 3 -13.18 -3.97 -17.27
C ALA A 3 -12.19 -3.06 -16.51
N VAL A 4 -12.19 -1.75 -16.81
CA VAL A 4 -11.36 -0.74 -16.13
C VAL A 4 -11.86 -0.50 -14.70
N LEU A 5 -13.18 -0.40 -14.50
CA LEU A 5 -13.78 -0.36 -13.15
C LEU A 5 -13.56 -1.67 -12.38
N GLY A 6 -13.52 -2.81 -13.08
CA GLY A 6 -13.11 -4.10 -12.55
C GLY A 6 -11.65 -4.11 -12.07
N MET A 7 -10.72 -3.55 -12.85
CA MET A 7 -9.31 -3.40 -12.44
C MET A 7 -9.17 -2.58 -11.15
N LEU A 8 -9.95 -1.51 -11.01
CA LEU A 8 -9.93 -0.65 -9.82
C LEU A 8 -10.55 -1.31 -8.58
N THR A 9 -11.25 -2.45 -8.74
CA THR A 9 -11.94 -3.15 -7.64
C THR A 9 -11.32 -4.50 -7.31
N LYS A 10 -11.01 -5.33 -8.32
CA LYS A 10 -10.29 -6.61 -8.21
C LYS A 10 -9.44 -6.85 -9.46
N GLU A 11 -8.13 -6.83 -9.29
CA GLU A 11 -7.13 -6.94 -10.36
C GLU A 11 -7.34 -8.20 -11.25
N ILE A 12 -7.79 -9.31 -10.66
CA ILE A 12 -8.07 -10.59 -11.33
C ILE A 12 -9.18 -10.49 -12.39
N VAL A 13 -10.09 -9.51 -12.29
CA VAL A 13 -11.16 -9.30 -13.30
C VAL A 13 -10.55 -9.02 -14.67
N PHE A 14 -9.32 -8.52 -14.73
CA PHE A 14 -8.60 -8.29 -15.97
C PHE A 14 -8.30 -9.58 -16.76
N THR A 15 -7.88 -10.65 -16.10
CA THR A 15 -7.48 -11.89 -16.78
C THR A 15 -8.66 -12.79 -17.12
N LEU A 16 -9.82 -12.56 -16.51
CA LEU A 16 -11.00 -13.42 -16.63
C LEU A 16 -11.51 -13.60 -18.07
N PRO A 17 -11.71 -12.55 -18.91
CA PRO A 17 -12.13 -12.74 -20.29
C PRO A 17 -11.14 -13.58 -21.10
N PHE A 18 -9.84 -13.40 -20.84
CA PHE A 18 -8.78 -14.15 -21.51
C PHE A 18 -8.71 -15.60 -21.04
N ALA A 19 -8.94 -15.85 -19.75
CA ALA A 19 -9.05 -17.20 -19.21
C ALA A 19 -10.21 -17.98 -19.85
N ILE A 20 -11.36 -17.32 -20.05
CA ILE A 20 -12.53 -17.89 -20.73
C ILE A 20 -12.19 -18.22 -22.20
N LEU A 21 -11.60 -17.28 -22.93
CA LEU A 21 -11.19 -17.49 -24.33
C LEU A 21 -10.15 -18.62 -24.45
N LEU A 22 -9.20 -18.67 -23.53
CA LEU A 22 -8.18 -19.72 -23.48
C LEU A 22 -8.83 -21.09 -23.26
N TYR A 23 -9.79 -21.19 -22.34
CA TYR A 23 -10.52 -22.42 -22.08
C TYR A 23 -11.34 -22.88 -23.29
N ASP A 24 -12.09 -21.97 -23.92
CA ASP A 24 -12.85 -22.24 -25.15
C ASP A 24 -11.94 -22.76 -26.26
N TYR A 25 -10.82 -22.07 -26.49
CA TYR A 25 -9.83 -22.41 -27.50
C TYR A 25 -9.17 -23.77 -27.27
N CYS A 26 -8.88 -24.13 -26.02
CA CYS A 26 -8.22 -25.38 -25.68
C CYS A 26 -9.16 -26.60 -25.72
N PHE A 27 -10.41 -26.47 -25.23
CA PHE A 27 -11.25 -27.63 -24.91
C PHE A 27 -12.60 -27.67 -25.63
N LEU A 28 -13.23 -26.53 -25.89
CA LEU A 28 -14.59 -26.51 -26.45
C LEU A 28 -14.60 -26.50 -27.99
N LYS A 29 -13.56 -25.98 -28.65
CA LYS A 29 -13.40 -26.10 -30.11
C LYS A 29 -13.01 -27.53 -30.51
N THR A 30 -13.99 -28.30 -30.99
CA THR A 30 -13.92 -29.73 -31.34
C THR A 30 -13.38 -30.05 -32.75
N VAL A 31 -13.09 -29.05 -33.60
CA VAL A 31 -12.72 -29.29 -35.01
C VAL A 31 -11.19 -29.34 -35.21
N PRO A 32 -10.64 -30.33 -35.96
CA PRO A 32 -9.21 -30.44 -36.24
C PRO A 32 -8.67 -29.25 -37.04
N TRP A 33 -7.45 -28.82 -36.71
CA TRP A 33 -6.76 -27.69 -37.32
C TRP A 33 -6.29 -28.04 -38.74
N THR A 34 -6.92 -27.45 -39.76
CA THR A 34 -6.32 -27.34 -41.11
C THR A 34 -5.75 -25.93 -41.28
N LEU A 35 -4.55 -25.84 -41.86
CA LEU A 35 -3.79 -24.60 -42.08
C LEU A 35 -4.56 -23.55 -42.92
N GLU A 36 -5.64 -23.96 -43.58
CA GLU A 36 -6.49 -23.13 -44.44
C GLU A 36 -7.54 -22.31 -43.66
N ARG A 37 -7.73 -22.55 -42.36
CA ARG A 37 -8.77 -21.83 -41.60
C ARG A 37 -8.31 -20.42 -41.24
N LYS A 38 -8.81 -19.43 -41.99
CA LYS A 38 -8.78 -17.99 -41.70
C LYS A 38 -9.61 -17.60 -40.45
N ASP A 39 -9.56 -18.36 -39.35
CA ASP A 39 -10.25 -17.97 -38.12
C ASP A 39 -9.43 -16.90 -37.39
N HIS A 40 -9.49 -15.68 -37.93
CA HIS A 40 -8.77 -14.52 -37.42
C HIS A 40 -9.28 -14.10 -36.03
N SER A 41 -10.33 -14.70 -35.49
CA SER A 41 -10.95 -14.32 -34.21
C SER A 41 -10.00 -14.43 -33.01
N VAL A 42 -9.15 -15.46 -32.96
CA VAL A 42 -8.17 -15.64 -31.88
C VAL A 42 -7.02 -14.63 -32.02
N ILE A 43 -6.52 -14.46 -33.25
CA ILE A 43 -5.49 -13.47 -33.57
C ILE A 43 -6.02 -12.05 -33.33
N LEU A 44 -7.25 -11.76 -33.71
CA LEU A 44 -7.94 -10.50 -33.50
C LEU A 44 -8.19 -10.25 -32.01
N SER A 45 -8.54 -11.27 -31.22
CA SER A 45 -8.66 -11.14 -29.76
C SER A 45 -7.30 -10.85 -29.11
N PHE A 46 -6.22 -11.45 -29.63
CA PHE A 46 -4.85 -11.19 -29.16
C PHE A 46 -4.33 -9.81 -29.62
N ILE A 47 -4.68 -9.38 -30.83
CA ILE A 47 -4.38 -8.04 -31.34
C ILE A 47 -5.19 -7.00 -30.56
N MET A 48 -6.46 -7.26 -30.27
CA MET A 48 -7.29 -6.42 -29.41
C MET A 48 -6.75 -6.37 -27.98
N LEU A 49 -6.16 -7.46 -27.46
CA LEU A 49 -5.42 -7.48 -26.19
C LEU A 49 -4.19 -6.57 -26.24
N VAL A 50 -3.35 -6.69 -27.27
CA VAL A 50 -2.15 -5.85 -27.41
C VAL A 50 -2.56 -4.38 -27.59
N ILE A 51 -3.56 -4.11 -28.42
CA ILE A 51 -4.13 -2.77 -28.65
C ILE A 51 -4.76 -2.23 -27.37
N PHE A 52 -5.46 -3.04 -26.57
CA PHE A 52 -6.07 -2.62 -25.32
C PHE A 52 -5.04 -2.39 -24.21
N ILE A 53 -4.00 -3.22 -24.11
CA ILE A 53 -2.85 -3.00 -23.22
C ILE A 53 -2.16 -1.69 -23.61
N LEU A 54 -1.88 -1.49 -24.90
CA LEU A 54 -1.29 -0.24 -25.42
C LEU A 54 -2.22 0.97 -25.18
N LEU A 55 -3.52 0.84 -25.40
CA LEU A 55 -4.52 1.88 -25.14
C LEU A 55 -4.65 2.16 -23.65
N PHE A 56 -4.57 1.16 -22.77
CA PHE A 56 -4.55 1.37 -21.32
C PHE A 56 -3.33 2.19 -20.92
N PHE A 57 -2.14 1.85 -21.44
CA PHE A 57 -0.91 2.61 -21.23
C PHE A 57 -0.94 4.03 -21.84
N MET A 58 -1.70 4.23 -22.94
CA MET A 58 -1.83 5.54 -23.61
C MET A 58 -2.94 6.42 -23.01
N LEU A 59 -4.06 5.83 -22.57
CA LEU A 59 -5.23 6.52 -21.99
C LEU A 59 -5.08 6.72 -20.48
N SER A 60 -4.16 6.03 -19.81
CA SER A 60 -3.67 6.40 -18.48
C SER A 60 -2.89 7.73 -18.58
N SER A 61 -3.62 8.80 -18.87
CA SER A 61 -3.24 10.19 -18.61
C SER A 61 -3.38 10.54 -17.12
N VAL A 62 -3.82 9.59 -16.30
CA VAL A 62 -3.60 9.61 -14.87
C VAL A 62 -2.13 9.26 -14.68
N ARG A 63 -1.37 10.19 -14.08
CA ARG A 63 -0.08 10.03 -13.37
C ARG A 63 0.60 8.68 -13.56
N ASN A 64 1.90 8.70 -13.85
CA ASN A 64 2.75 7.51 -13.91
C ASN A 64 2.25 6.52 -12.84
N PRO A 65 1.87 5.27 -13.14
CA PRO A 65 1.31 4.37 -12.11
C PRO A 65 2.24 4.22 -10.87
N PHE A 66 3.50 4.63 -11.03
CA PHE A 66 4.55 4.79 -10.02
C PHE A 66 4.52 6.11 -9.21
N ASP A 67 3.83 7.16 -9.65
CA ASP A 67 3.51 8.37 -8.87
C ASP A 67 2.48 8.06 -7.76
N THR A 68 1.89 6.86 -7.75
CA THR A 68 1.04 6.37 -6.65
C THR A 68 1.75 5.40 -5.72
N VAL A 69 3.09 5.29 -5.79
CA VAL A 69 3.84 4.82 -4.62
C VAL A 69 3.56 5.85 -3.52
N PRO A 70 2.83 5.50 -2.44
CA PRO A 70 2.74 6.42 -1.32
C PRO A 70 4.17 6.77 -0.90
N PRO A 71 4.50 8.05 -0.66
CA PRO A 71 5.80 8.50 -0.14
C PRO A 71 6.34 7.64 1.02
N ASP A 72 5.43 6.97 1.72
CA ASP A 72 5.57 6.10 2.87
C ASP A 72 6.65 5.02 2.75
N GLN A 73 7.11 4.66 1.54
CA GLN A 73 8.08 3.57 1.34
C GLN A 73 9.46 3.98 0.82
N GLY A 74 9.76 5.28 0.70
CA GLY A 74 11.13 5.82 0.71
C GLY A 74 12.13 5.39 -0.36
N TYR A 75 11.73 4.56 -1.31
CA TYR A 75 12.50 4.34 -2.52
C TYR A 75 12.00 5.36 -3.56
N SER A 76 12.59 6.56 -3.57
CA SER A 76 12.49 7.45 -4.72
C SER A 76 13.44 6.98 -5.84
N TYR A 77 13.46 5.67 -6.12
CA TYR A 77 13.94 5.26 -7.44
C TYR A 77 12.77 5.55 -8.37
N SER A 78 12.88 6.61 -9.16
CA SER A 78 12.10 6.74 -10.38
C SER A 78 12.58 5.65 -11.33
N ILE A 79 12.18 4.40 -11.07
CA ILE A 79 12.45 3.27 -11.95
C ILE A 79 11.71 3.61 -13.23
N SER A 80 12.43 3.71 -14.36
CA SER A 80 11.76 3.94 -15.62
C SER A 80 10.88 2.74 -15.96
N MET A 81 9.79 3.00 -16.71
CA MET A 81 8.91 1.92 -17.22
C MET A 81 9.69 0.78 -17.87
N LYS A 82 10.78 1.12 -18.58
CA LYS A 82 11.63 0.16 -19.27
C LYS A 82 12.38 -0.74 -18.29
N GLU A 83 13.00 -0.15 -17.28
CA GLU A 83 13.77 -0.88 -16.27
C GLU A 83 12.86 -1.79 -15.44
N TYR A 84 11.69 -1.28 -15.09
CA TYR A 84 10.66 -2.06 -14.40
C TYR A 84 10.22 -3.26 -15.23
N PHE A 85 9.85 -3.03 -16.51
CA PHE A 85 9.43 -4.09 -17.42
C PHE A 85 10.49 -5.19 -17.55
N PHE A 86 11.76 -4.82 -17.75
CA PHE A 86 12.85 -5.80 -17.84
C PHE A 86 13.09 -6.56 -16.54
N THR A 87 12.87 -5.91 -15.40
CA THR A 87 12.99 -6.55 -14.08
C THR A 87 11.97 -7.68 -13.93
N GLN A 88 10.80 -7.58 -14.58
CA GLN A 88 9.75 -8.59 -14.45
C GLN A 88 10.13 -9.98 -14.96
N PHE A 89 10.99 -10.09 -15.97
CA PHE A 89 11.46 -11.41 -16.40
C PHE A 89 12.19 -12.15 -15.27
N ARG A 90 12.95 -11.42 -14.46
CA ARG A 90 13.67 -11.99 -13.31
C ARG A 90 12.70 -12.28 -12.17
N VAL A 91 11.73 -11.39 -11.93
CA VAL A 91 10.68 -11.57 -10.91
C VAL A 91 9.88 -12.84 -11.17
N ILE A 92 9.38 -13.04 -12.40
CA ILE A 92 8.61 -14.24 -12.77
C ILE A 92 9.44 -15.51 -12.55
N LEU A 93 10.74 -15.49 -12.87
CA LEU A 93 11.61 -16.64 -12.64
C LEU A 93 11.80 -16.93 -11.14
N THR A 94 11.87 -15.89 -10.30
CA THR A 94 11.86 -16.05 -8.84
C THR A 94 10.56 -16.68 -8.36
N TYR A 95 9.40 -16.29 -8.89
CA TYR A 95 8.13 -16.97 -8.58
C TYR A 95 8.13 -18.43 -8.99
N ILE A 96 8.60 -18.76 -10.20
CA ILE A 96 8.74 -20.15 -10.65
C ILE A 96 9.63 -20.93 -9.67
N ARG A 97 10.76 -20.36 -9.24
CA ARG A 97 11.61 -20.97 -8.21
C ARG A 97 10.84 -21.20 -6.92
N LEU A 98 10.03 -20.25 -6.45
CA LEU A 98 9.26 -20.37 -5.22
C LEU A 98 8.19 -21.46 -5.30
N PHE A 99 7.58 -21.69 -6.47
CA PHE A 99 6.65 -22.83 -6.67
C PHE A 99 7.35 -24.20 -6.59
N ILE A 100 8.59 -24.28 -7.09
CA ILE A 100 9.34 -25.54 -7.12
C ILE A 100 10.03 -25.81 -5.78
N LEU A 101 10.62 -24.78 -5.17
CA LEU A 101 11.44 -24.84 -3.95
C LEU A 101 11.11 -23.65 -3.03
N PRO A 102 10.04 -23.73 -2.22
CA PRO A 102 9.58 -22.67 -1.31
C PRO A 102 10.46 -22.55 -0.05
N ILE A 103 11.77 -22.47 -0.20
CA ILE A 103 12.73 -22.42 0.90
C ILE A 103 13.15 -20.97 1.16
N ASN A 104 13.21 -20.59 2.44
CA ASN A 104 13.60 -19.25 2.90
C ASN A 104 12.71 -18.13 2.32
N GLN A 105 11.39 -18.35 2.36
CA GLN A 105 10.42 -17.36 1.94
C GLN A 105 10.54 -16.10 2.79
N ASN A 106 10.52 -14.93 2.14
CA ASN A 106 10.66 -13.64 2.78
C ASN A 106 9.66 -12.67 2.16
N LEU A 107 9.14 -11.72 2.93
CA LEU A 107 8.26 -10.70 2.37
C LEU A 107 9.04 -9.69 1.52
N ASP A 108 10.27 -9.38 1.92
CA ASP A 108 11.11 -8.38 1.28
C ASP A 108 12.15 -9.08 0.39
N TYR A 109 11.75 -9.53 -0.81
CA TYR A 109 12.65 -10.13 -1.80
C TYR A 109 13.50 -9.07 -2.50
N ASP A 110 14.77 -9.39 -2.80
CA ASP A 110 15.63 -8.54 -3.63
C ASP A 110 15.39 -8.76 -5.11
N TYR A 111 14.80 -7.77 -5.77
CA TYR A 111 14.82 -7.68 -7.23
C TYR A 111 15.83 -6.63 -7.63
N GLN A 112 17.01 -7.10 -8.05
CA GLN A 112 17.97 -6.22 -8.71
C GLN A 112 17.32 -5.66 -9.98
N ILE A 113 17.17 -4.34 -10.02
CA ILE A 113 16.60 -3.62 -11.15
C ILE A 113 17.41 -3.92 -12.40
N SER A 114 16.72 -4.30 -13.47
CA SER A 114 17.32 -4.56 -14.77
C SER A 114 17.43 -3.26 -15.56
N THR A 115 18.63 -2.70 -15.68
CA THR A 115 18.84 -1.44 -16.44
C THR A 115 18.75 -1.61 -17.96
N GLY A 116 18.72 -2.86 -18.43
CA GLY A 116 18.59 -3.16 -19.86
C GLY A 116 18.29 -4.63 -20.14
N PHE A 117 17.77 -4.87 -21.34
CA PHE A 117 17.40 -6.20 -21.81
C PHE A 117 18.59 -7.16 -21.94
N PHE A 118 19.70 -6.69 -22.51
CA PHE A 118 20.91 -7.49 -22.76
C PHE A 118 21.79 -7.73 -21.54
N GLN A 119 21.37 -7.29 -20.34
CA GLN A 119 22.01 -7.76 -19.13
C GLN A 119 21.85 -9.29 -19.04
N LEU A 120 22.94 -10.00 -18.79
CA LEU A 120 22.98 -11.46 -18.86
C LEU A 120 21.83 -12.14 -18.09
N LYS A 121 21.60 -11.74 -16.82
CA LYS A 121 20.53 -12.32 -16.00
C LYS A 121 19.14 -12.06 -16.59
N THR A 122 18.88 -10.83 -17.05
CA THR A 122 17.61 -10.44 -17.66
C THR A 122 17.37 -11.21 -18.96
N PHE A 123 18.38 -11.26 -19.83
CA PHE A 123 18.31 -11.95 -21.10
C PHE A 123 18.09 -13.45 -20.91
N LEU A 124 18.84 -14.09 -20.01
CA LEU A 124 18.65 -15.51 -19.68
C LEU A 124 17.25 -15.79 -19.10
N SER A 125 16.78 -14.94 -18.17
CA SER A 125 15.41 -15.07 -17.65
C SER A 125 14.38 -14.97 -18.77
N PHE A 126 14.51 -13.99 -19.67
CA PHE A 126 13.66 -13.85 -20.84
C PHE A 126 13.72 -15.08 -21.76
N SER A 127 14.92 -15.58 -22.09
CA SER A 127 15.10 -16.75 -22.94
C SER A 127 14.47 -18.02 -22.35
N ILE A 128 14.58 -18.21 -21.03
CA ILE A 128 13.93 -19.32 -20.34
C ILE A 128 12.41 -19.20 -20.45
N LEU A 129 11.85 -18.02 -20.15
CA LEU A 129 10.40 -17.79 -20.23
C LEU A 129 9.88 -17.96 -21.65
N LEU A 130 10.62 -17.46 -22.65
CA LEU A 130 10.31 -17.65 -24.07
C LEU A 130 10.35 -19.13 -24.46
N GLY A 131 11.33 -19.88 -23.96
CA GLY A 131 11.43 -21.33 -24.17
C GLY A 131 10.23 -22.09 -23.60
N ILE A 132 9.78 -21.76 -22.39
CA ILE A 132 8.58 -22.36 -21.77
C ILE A 132 7.33 -22.03 -22.61
N LEU A 133 7.18 -20.77 -23.04
CA LEU A 133 6.05 -20.35 -23.87
C LEU A 133 6.06 -21.04 -25.24
N ALA A 134 7.22 -21.14 -25.88
CA ALA A 134 7.41 -21.84 -27.15
C ALA A 134 7.08 -23.34 -27.01
N ALA A 135 7.47 -23.97 -25.90
CA ALA A 135 7.08 -25.34 -25.60
C ALA A 135 5.55 -25.49 -25.49
N GLY A 136 4.86 -24.55 -24.85
CA GLY A 136 3.39 -24.52 -24.83
C GLY A 136 2.76 -24.47 -26.22
N ILE A 137 3.33 -23.69 -27.14
CA ILE A 137 2.85 -23.60 -28.53
C ILE A 137 3.12 -24.90 -29.29
N LEU A 138 4.33 -25.46 -29.18
CA LEU A 138 4.74 -26.67 -29.89
C LEU A 138 3.97 -27.90 -29.41
N LEU A 139 3.72 -27.99 -28.09
CA LEU A 139 2.99 -29.11 -27.49
C LEU A 139 1.47 -29.00 -27.70
N PHE A 140 0.95 -27.84 -28.15
CA PHE A 140 -0.48 -27.55 -28.22
C PHE A 140 -1.29 -28.63 -28.95
N LYS A 141 -0.81 -29.09 -30.10
CA LYS A 141 -1.55 -30.07 -30.92
C LYS A 141 -1.66 -31.45 -30.25
N LYS A 142 -0.60 -31.86 -29.54
CA LYS A 142 -0.47 -33.23 -29.01
C LYS A 142 -0.86 -33.32 -27.53
N TYR A 143 -0.56 -32.28 -26.74
CA TYR A 143 -0.73 -32.23 -25.30
C TYR A 143 -1.44 -30.93 -24.90
N ARG A 144 -2.73 -30.85 -25.24
CA ARG A 144 -3.57 -29.65 -25.01
C ARG A 144 -3.60 -29.23 -23.55
N LEU A 145 -3.69 -30.19 -22.61
CA LEU A 145 -3.73 -29.92 -21.18
C LEU A 145 -2.44 -29.23 -20.69
N ILE A 146 -1.26 -29.75 -21.08
CA ILE A 146 0.04 -29.15 -20.73
C ILE A 146 0.11 -27.71 -21.25
N SER A 147 -0.32 -27.51 -22.49
CA SER A 147 -0.26 -26.21 -23.16
C SER A 147 -1.21 -25.20 -22.53
N PHE A 148 -2.41 -25.63 -22.16
CA PHE A 148 -3.36 -24.83 -21.39
C PHE A 148 -2.77 -24.38 -20.05
N GLY A 149 -2.12 -25.28 -19.32
CA GLY A 149 -1.47 -24.96 -18.05
C GLY A 149 -0.35 -23.92 -18.19
N ILE A 150 0.47 -24.03 -19.24
CA ILE A 150 1.52 -23.04 -19.56
C ILE A 150 0.90 -21.67 -19.85
N PHE A 151 -0.11 -21.62 -20.71
CA PHE A 151 -0.76 -20.34 -21.06
C PHE A 151 -1.51 -19.72 -19.87
N TRP A 152 -2.18 -20.54 -19.07
CA TRP A 152 -2.82 -20.10 -17.83
C TRP A 152 -1.82 -19.49 -16.86
N PHE A 153 -0.68 -20.17 -16.65
CA PHE A 153 0.39 -19.68 -15.79
C PHE A 153 0.87 -18.30 -16.23
N PHE A 154 1.24 -18.12 -17.50
CA PHE A 154 1.72 -16.83 -18.00
C PHE A 154 0.65 -15.73 -17.96
N LEU A 155 -0.59 -16.07 -18.33
CA LEU A 155 -1.70 -15.11 -18.31
C LEU A 155 -1.94 -14.58 -16.90
N THR A 156 -2.04 -15.48 -15.91
CA THR A 156 -2.31 -15.09 -14.51
C THR A 156 -1.08 -14.46 -13.86
N MET A 157 0.14 -14.95 -14.13
CA MET A 157 1.37 -14.32 -13.67
C MET A 157 1.56 -12.91 -14.20
N SER A 158 1.03 -12.55 -15.37
CA SER A 158 1.21 -11.20 -15.93
C SER A 158 0.65 -10.10 -15.03
N VAL A 159 -0.43 -10.41 -14.29
CA VAL A 159 -1.01 -9.52 -13.27
C VAL A 159 -0.20 -9.58 -11.98
N GLU A 160 0.17 -10.79 -11.54
CA GLU A 160 0.78 -10.99 -10.22
C GLU A 160 2.25 -10.60 -10.12
N SER A 161 3.02 -10.85 -11.19
CA SER A 161 4.37 -10.30 -11.32
C SER A 161 4.36 -8.80 -11.56
N SER A 162 3.20 -8.15 -11.57
CA SER A 162 3.08 -6.72 -11.76
C SER A 162 3.71 -6.24 -13.07
N ILE A 163 3.62 -6.99 -14.18
CA ILE A 163 3.86 -6.39 -15.52
C ILE A 163 2.95 -5.16 -15.68
N ILE A 164 1.79 -5.20 -15.03
CA ILE A 164 0.95 -4.06 -14.69
C ILE A 164 1.31 -3.59 -13.26
N PRO A 165 1.80 -2.36 -13.06
CA PRO A 165 2.22 -1.91 -11.74
C PRO A 165 1.01 -1.80 -10.80
N ILE A 166 1.14 -2.36 -9.59
CA ILE A 166 0.19 -2.20 -8.49
C ILE A 166 0.90 -1.34 -7.45
N SER A 167 0.21 -0.34 -6.89
CA SER A 167 0.77 0.77 -6.09
C SER A 167 1.52 0.38 -4.80
N GLN A 168 1.60 -0.91 -4.47
CA GLN A 168 2.26 -1.41 -3.28
C GLN A 168 3.41 -2.35 -3.69
N ASN A 169 4.65 -1.94 -3.41
CA ASN A 169 5.89 -2.69 -3.64
C ASN A 169 6.04 -3.92 -2.69
N VAL A 170 4.97 -4.68 -2.51
CA VAL A 170 4.97 -5.92 -1.75
C VAL A 170 4.40 -6.98 -2.67
N ILE A 171 5.28 -7.89 -3.10
CA ILE A 171 4.85 -9.14 -3.67
C ILE A 171 4.11 -9.89 -2.59
N PHE A 172 2.82 -10.05 -2.80
CA PHE A 172 1.98 -10.80 -1.91
C PHE A 172 1.89 -12.25 -2.39
N GLU A 173 2.51 -13.16 -1.65
CA GLU A 173 2.49 -14.60 -1.98
C GLU A 173 1.07 -15.19 -1.98
N HIS A 174 0.11 -14.57 -1.29
CA HIS A 174 -1.30 -14.98 -1.33
C HIS A 174 -1.93 -14.87 -2.72
N ARG A 175 -1.24 -14.26 -3.69
CA ARG A 175 -1.70 -14.12 -5.07
C ARG A 175 -1.14 -15.15 -6.04
N THR A 176 -0.30 -16.06 -5.54
CA THR A 176 0.33 -17.14 -6.33
C THR A 176 -0.59 -18.32 -6.63
N TYR A 177 -1.79 -18.38 -6.04
CA TYR A 177 -2.71 -19.51 -6.21
C TYR A 177 -3.22 -19.68 -7.66
N LEU A 178 -3.53 -18.57 -8.35
CA LEU A 178 -3.99 -18.60 -9.74
C LEU A 178 -2.91 -19.09 -10.70
N PRO A 179 -1.67 -18.53 -10.68
CA PRO A 179 -0.55 -19.11 -11.39
C PRO A 179 -0.26 -20.55 -10.98
N GLY A 180 -0.34 -20.85 -9.69
CA GLY A 180 -0.12 -22.18 -9.13
C GLY A 180 -1.01 -23.24 -9.78
N PHE A 181 -2.28 -22.92 -10.06
CA PHE A 181 -3.18 -23.83 -10.78
C PHE A 181 -2.61 -24.24 -12.15
N GLY A 182 -2.15 -23.27 -12.95
CA GLY A 182 -1.53 -23.54 -14.25
C GLY A 182 -0.27 -24.39 -14.11
N PHE A 183 0.59 -24.05 -13.14
CA PHE A 183 1.83 -24.79 -12.85
C PHE A 183 1.58 -26.26 -12.48
N PHE A 184 0.66 -26.53 -11.55
CA PHE A 184 0.33 -27.90 -11.13
C PHE A 184 -0.38 -28.69 -12.23
N LEU A 185 -1.14 -28.02 -13.10
CA LEU A 185 -1.79 -28.64 -14.25
C LEU A 185 -0.77 -29.07 -15.32
N VAL A 186 0.28 -28.27 -15.56
CA VAL A 186 1.44 -28.67 -16.38
C VAL A 186 2.11 -29.89 -15.78
N LEU A 187 2.43 -29.85 -14.49
CA LEU A 187 3.11 -30.93 -13.79
C LEU A 187 2.32 -32.25 -13.91
N THR A 188 1.02 -32.20 -13.65
CA THR A 188 0.11 -33.35 -13.77
C THR A 188 0.04 -33.87 -15.20
N GLY A 189 -0.08 -32.98 -16.19
CA GLY A 189 -0.10 -33.35 -17.60
C GLY A 189 1.20 -34.03 -18.03
N VAL A 190 2.36 -33.50 -17.63
CA VAL A 190 3.67 -34.11 -17.93
C VAL A 190 3.75 -35.51 -17.34
N PHE A 191 3.35 -35.70 -16.08
CA PHE A 191 3.35 -37.02 -15.47
C PHE A 191 2.43 -38.00 -16.19
N PHE A 192 1.22 -37.59 -16.56
CA PHE A 192 0.26 -38.45 -17.24
C PHE A 192 0.71 -38.86 -18.66
N TYR A 193 1.27 -37.93 -19.43
CA TYR A 193 1.60 -38.16 -20.83
C TYR A 193 2.98 -38.80 -21.07
N PHE A 194 3.95 -38.56 -20.18
CA PHE A 194 5.33 -39.04 -20.37
C PHE A 194 5.69 -40.26 -19.53
N PHE A 195 4.92 -40.59 -18.48
CA PHE A 195 5.14 -41.80 -17.68
C PHE A 195 4.12 -42.89 -18.05
N ARG A 196 4.58 -44.12 -18.27
CA ARG A 196 3.71 -45.29 -18.55
C ARG A 196 2.76 -45.54 -17.38
N GLU A 197 1.63 -46.22 -17.63
CA GLU A 197 0.60 -46.51 -16.60
C GLU A 197 1.16 -47.09 -15.29
N ARG A 198 2.21 -47.93 -15.38
CA ARG A 198 2.89 -48.51 -14.19
C ARG A 198 3.51 -47.45 -13.27
N TYR A 199 3.92 -46.30 -13.79
CA TYR A 199 4.58 -45.22 -13.05
C TYR A 199 3.63 -44.09 -12.65
N ILE A 200 2.39 -44.05 -13.17
CA ILE A 200 1.41 -43.02 -12.81
C ILE A 200 1.11 -43.06 -11.30
N ARG A 201 1.00 -44.25 -10.70
CA ARG A 201 0.80 -44.37 -9.24
C ARG A 201 1.96 -43.76 -8.45
N ILE A 202 3.20 -43.98 -8.89
CA ILE A 202 4.40 -43.42 -8.27
C ILE A 202 4.42 -41.90 -8.44
N ALA A 203 4.09 -41.40 -9.63
CA ALA A 203 3.99 -39.97 -9.91
C ALA A 203 2.94 -39.28 -9.01
N VAL A 204 1.75 -39.87 -8.85
CA VAL A 204 0.71 -39.35 -7.95
C VAL A 204 1.20 -39.31 -6.50
N ILE A 205 1.90 -40.35 -6.04
CA ILE A 205 2.49 -40.36 -4.69
C ILE A 205 3.52 -39.23 -4.54
N ILE A 206 4.39 -39.02 -5.53
CA ILE A 206 5.37 -37.92 -5.52
C ILE A 206 4.67 -36.56 -5.46
N LEU A 207 3.62 -36.36 -6.26
CA LEU A 207 2.82 -35.13 -6.25
C LEU A 207 2.16 -34.87 -4.89
N LEU A 208 1.59 -35.91 -4.27
CA LEU A 208 1.00 -35.83 -2.93
C LEU A 208 2.03 -35.52 -1.84
N ILE A 209 3.25 -36.06 -1.96
CA ILE A 209 4.37 -35.72 -1.07
C ILE A 209 4.75 -34.26 -1.23
N ILE A 210 4.92 -33.76 -2.46
CA ILE A 210 5.23 -32.36 -2.74
C ILE A 210 4.12 -31.44 -2.18
N ALA A 211 2.86 -31.78 -2.43
CA ALA A 211 1.72 -31.01 -1.91
C ALA A 211 1.67 -31.00 -0.37
N SER A 212 1.92 -32.15 0.26
CA SER A 212 1.99 -32.28 1.73
C SER A 212 3.12 -31.42 2.32
N ILE A 213 4.31 -31.45 1.72
CA ILE A 213 5.46 -30.64 2.14
C ILE A 213 5.12 -29.14 2.02
N ASN A 214 4.58 -28.71 0.87
CA ASN A 214 4.17 -27.32 0.66
C ASN A 214 3.10 -26.89 1.68
N THR A 215 2.16 -27.77 2.01
CA THR A 215 1.11 -27.51 3.02
C THR A 215 1.73 -27.29 4.39
N VAL A 216 2.66 -28.17 4.81
CA VAL A 216 3.34 -28.04 6.11
C VAL A 216 4.18 -26.76 6.17
N LEU A 217 4.95 -26.45 5.12
CA LEU A 217 5.75 -25.21 5.06
C LEU A 217 4.87 -23.96 5.13
N THR A 218 3.75 -23.96 4.40
CA THR A 218 2.78 -22.86 4.42
C THR A 218 2.16 -22.70 5.80
N TYR A 219 1.80 -23.81 6.45
CA TYR A 219 1.27 -23.79 7.81
C TYR A 219 2.28 -23.22 8.82
N GLN A 220 3.52 -23.72 8.79
CA GLN A 220 4.60 -23.21 9.64
C GLN A 220 4.86 -21.72 9.44
N ARG A 221 4.84 -21.24 8.20
CA ARG A 221 4.98 -19.82 7.91
C ARG A 221 3.83 -19.01 8.47
N ASN A 222 2.59 -19.45 8.28
CA ASN A 222 1.42 -18.75 8.82
C ASN A 222 1.44 -18.73 10.35
N GLU A 223 2.04 -19.74 10.99
CA GLU A 223 2.28 -19.73 12.44
C GLU A 223 3.31 -18.68 12.85
N ILE A 224 4.31 -18.37 12.02
CA ILE A 224 5.28 -17.29 12.27
C ILE A 224 4.66 -15.93 11.95
N TRP A 225 3.94 -15.77 10.84
CA TRP A 225 3.39 -14.49 10.37
C TRP A 225 1.98 -14.18 10.94
N LYS A 226 1.79 -14.38 12.25
CA LYS A 226 0.52 -14.10 12.93
C LYS A 226 0.27 -12.62 13.20
N SER A 227 1.33 -11.84 13.41
CA SER A 227 1.24 -10.41 13.67
C SER A 227 2.28 -9.65 12.83
N GLU A 228 2.08 -8.34 12.68
CA GLU A 228 3.06 -7.48 12.00
C GLU A 228 4.44 -7.53 12.70
N TYR A 229 4.44 -7.68 14.03
CA TYR A 229 5.67 -7.86 14.81
C TYR A 229 6.41 -9.14 14.41
N THR A 230 5.74 -10.28 14.42
CA THR A 230 6.39 -11.56 14.11
C THR A 230 6.78 -11.67 12.64
N LEU A 231 5.98 -11.06 11.75
CA LEU A 231 6.29 -10.89 10.33
C LEU A 231 7.59 -10.09 10.12
N TRP A 232 7.67 -8.87 10.64
CA TRP A 232 8.83 -8.00 10.40
C TRP A 232 10.08 -8.46 11.16
N SER A 233 9.92 -9.10 12.33
CA SER A 233 11.06 -9.73 13.02
C SER A 233 11.65 -10.92 12.25
N ASP A 234 10.82 -11.74 11.60
CA ASP A 234 11.29 -12.80 10.69
C ASP A 234 11.95 -12.20 9.43
N CYS A 235 11.39 -11.13 8.88
CA CYS A 235 11.97 -10.43 7.73
C CYS A 235 13.36 -9.85 8.06
N ILE A 236 13.58 -9.29 9.25
CA ILE A 236 14.89 -8.80 9.69
C ILE A 236 15.90 -9.95 9.80
N LYS A 237 15.50 -11.10 10.36
CA LYS A 237 16.40 -12.26 10.46
C LYS A 237 16.86 -12.77 9.10
N LYS A 238 15.95 -12.74 8.11
CA LYS A 238 16.22 -13.20 6.75
C LYS A 238 16.90 -12.16 5.85
N SER A 239 16.71 -10.88 6.14
CA SER A 239 17.24 -9.74 5.40
C SER A 239 17.78 -8.66 6.36
N PRO A 240 18.88 -8.92 7.08
CA PRO A 240 19.42 -7.99 8.09
C PRO A 240 20.02 -6.73 7.45
N ASP A 241 20.49 -6.85 6.21
CA ASP A 241 21.16 -5.77 5.46
C ASP A 241 20.19 -4.86 4.71
N LYS A 242 18.89 -4.91 5.04
CA LYS A 242 17.88 -4.07 4.42
C LYS A 242 17.40 -2.97 5.35
N ALA A 243 17.37 -1.75 4.83
CA ALA A 243 16.87 -0.60 5.57
C ALA A 243 15.35 -0.66 5.76
N ARG A 244 14.61 -1.19 4.77
CA ARG A 244 13.15 -1.30 4.80
C ARG A 244 12.64 -2.15 5.95
N THR A 245 13.23 -3.34 6.15
CA THR A 245 12.83 -4.27 7.22
C THR A 245 13.00 -3.64 8.59
N ASN A 246 14.14 -2.98 8.83
CA ASN A 246 14.41 -2.24 10.06
C ASN A 246 13.45 -1.06 10.26
N ASN A 247 13.17 -0.26 9.23
CA ASN A 247 12.19 0.83 9.32
C ASN A 247 10.79 0.32 9.69
N ASN A 248 10.32 -0.72 9.02
CA ASN A 248 8.97 -1.22 9.25
C ASN A 248 8.84 -1.89 10.61
N PHE A 249 9.87 -2.60 11.07
CA PHE A 249 9.88 -3.12 12.44
C PHE A 249 9.93 -1.99 13.49
N GLY A 250 10.71 -0.94 13.24
CA GLY A 250 10.72 0.27 14.07
C GLY A 250 9.33 0.91 14.17
N LEU A 251 8.58 0.96 13.07
CA LEU A 251 7.19 1.44 13.06
C LEU A 251 6.28 0.61 13.98
N ILE A 252 6.40 -0.72 13.95
CA ILE A 252 5.62 -1.60 14.83
C ILE A 252 5.99 -1.36 16.30
N LEU A 253 7.29 -1.30 16.62
CA LEU A 253 7.77 -1.03 17.97
C LEU A 253 7.29 0.34 18.49
N PHE A 254 7.26 1.35 17.62
CA PHE A 254 6.73 2.67 17.94
C PHE A 254 5.23 2.59 18.29
N GLY A 255 4.44 1.83 17.51
CA GLY A 255 3.02 1.57 17.79
C GLY A 255 2.78 0.81 19.09
N GLU A 256 3.70 -0.06 19.50
CA GLU A 256 3.67 -0.76 20.81
C GLU A 256 4.16 0.12 21.98
N GLY A 257 4.59 1.36 21.73
CA GLY A 257 5.13 2.27 22.74
C GLY A 257 6.59 2.01 23.11
N LYS A 258 7.28 1.09 22.44
CA LYS A 258 8.72 0.81 22.60
C LYS A 258 9.56 1.81 21.80
N ILE A 259 9.40 3.10 22.13
CA ILE A 259 9.92 4.21 21.31
C ILE A 259 11.46 4.18 21.18
N LYS A 260 12.18 3.78 22.24
CA LYS A 260 13.65 3.70 22.20
C LYS A 260 14.16 2.59 21.27
N GLU A 261 13.56 1.40 21.34
CA GLU A 261 13.89 0.29 20.44
C GLU A 261 13.56 0.65 18.98
N ALA A 262 12.44 1.37 18.75
CA ALA A 262 12.10 1.88 17.43
C ALA A 262 13.20 2.80 16.86
N ILE A 263 13.73 3.72 17.69
CA ILE A 263 14.84 4.61 17.30
C ILE A 263 16.08 3.81 16.92
N ASP A 264 16.43 2.75 17.65
CA ASP A 264 17.58 1.90 17.32
C ASP A 264 17.43 1.22 15.95
N HIS A 265 16.22 0.74 15.63
CA HIS A 265 15.93 0.19 14.32
C HIS A 265 15.95 1.25 13.20
N TYR A 266 15.46 2.46 13.45
CA TYR A 266 15.60 3.56 12.48
C TYR A 266 17.08 3.94 12.27
N ASN A 267 17.89 3.98 13.33
CA ASN A 267 19.33 4.18 13.24
C ASN A 267 19.99 3.10 12.38
N LYS A 268 19.61 1.83 12.60
CA LYS A 268 20.11 0.72 11.78
C LYS A 268 19.70 0.87 10.32
N ALA A 269 18.45 1.24 10.04
CA ALA A 269 17.98 1.49 8.68
C ALA A 269 18.80 2.59 7.98
N LEU A 270 19.07 3.69 8.69
CA LEU A 270 19.87 4.80 8.18
C LEU A 270 21.36 4.46 8.02
N SER A 271 21.90 3.58 8.85
CA SER A 271 23.27 3.08 8.71
C SER A 271 23.45 2.23 7.44
N ILE A 272 22.39 1.55 7.01
CA ILE A 272 22.36 0.72 5.80
C ILE A 272 22.14 1.61 4.58
N THR A 273 21.13 2.49 4.62
CA THR A 273 20.76 3.37 3.53
C THR A 273 20.57 4.81 4.02
N PRO A 274 21.61 5.65 3.97
CA PRO A 274 21.57 7.04 4.47
C PRO A 274 20.59 7.97 3.74
N TYR A 275 20.14 7.60 2.54
CA TYR A 275 19.19 8.41 1.74
C TYR A 275 17.75 7.91 1.85
N TYR A 276 17.48 6.95 2.75
CA TYR A 276 16.15 6.39 2.94
C TYR A 276 15.30 7.35 3.80
N VAL A 277 14.30 7.97 3.17
CA VAL A 277 13.49 9.06 3.76
C VAL A 277 12.62 8.64 4.96
N PRO A 278 11.87 7.51 4.91
CA PRO A 278 10.94 7.13 5.97
C PRO A 278 11.59 6.96 7.34
N PRO A 279 12.78 6.36 7.51
CA PRO A 279 13.44 6.31 8.80
C PRO A 279 13.70 7.68 9.43
N TYR A 280 14.11 8.70 8.65
CA TYR A 280 14.26 10.06 9.18
C TYR A 280 12.93 10.59 9.70
N TYR A 281 11.89 10.53 8.87
CA TYR A 281 10.55 10.98 9.26
C TYR A 281 10.02 10.23 10.51
N ASN A 282 10.16 8.90 10.54
CA ASN A 282 9.67 8.06 11.64
C ASN A 282 10.48 8.24 12.92
N ARG A 283 11.81 8.39 12.81
CA ARG A 283 12.67 8.71 13.95
C ARG A 283 12.42 10.11 14.48
N GLY A 284 12.12 11.07 13.60
CA GLY A 284 11.64 12.40 13.97
C GLY A 284 10.32 12.35 14.77
N ASN A 285 9.37 11.53 14.35
CA ASN A 285 8.13 11.28 15.12
C ASN A 285 8.44 10.69 16.50
N ALA A 286 9.35 9.71 16.57
CA ALA A 286 9.77 9.09 17.82
C ALA A 286 10.45 10.08 18.78
N TYR A 287 11.35 10.94 18.27
CA TYR A 287 11.98 11.99 19.07
C TYR A 287 10.97 13.04 19.56
N ALA A 288 10.01 13.44 18.72
CA ALA A 288 8.96 14.38 19.11
C ALA A 288 8.09 13.82 20.25
N GLU A 289 7.79 12.52 20.22
CA GLU A 289 7.03 11.84 21.28
C GLU A 289 7.80 11.77 22.61
N LEU A 290 9.14 11.63 22.54
CA LEU A 290 10.02 11.74 23.71
C LEU A 290 10.28 13.19 24.17
N GLY A 291 9.70 14.19 23.49
CA GLY A 291 9.96 15.61 23.77
C GLY A 291 11.34 16.09 23.35
N GLN A 292 12.10 15.28 22.61
CA GLN A 292 13.43 15.61 22.08
C GLN A 292 13.31 16.41 20.77
N TYR A 293 12.69 17.59 20.85
CA TYR A 293 12.28 18.36 19.67
C TYR A 293 13.41 18.75 18.73
N GLN A 294 14.62 19.05 19.24
CA GLN A 294 15.76 19.41 18.39
C GLN A 294 16.16 18.27 17.45
N LEU A 295 16.30 17.04 17.99
CA LEU A 295 16.58 15.85 17.19
C LEU A 295 15.44 15.57 16.20
N ALA A 296 14.19 15.78 16.62
CA ALA A 296 13.04 15.65 15.72
C ALA A 296 13.12 16.64 14.54
N PHE A 297 13.46 17.90 14.79
CA PHE A 297 13.61 18.92 13.74
C PHE A 297 14.75 18.58 12.77
N GLU A 298 15.89 18.12 13.28
CA GLU A 298 17.00 17.65 12.43
C GLU A 298 16.52 16.54 11.48
N ASP A 299 15.83 15.54 12.00
CA ASP A 299 15.32 14.43 11.22
C ASP A 299 14.24 14.83 10.20
N TYR A 300 13.28 15.68 10.60
CA TYR A 300 12.31 16.19 9.64
C TYR A 300 12.96 17.05 8.56
N ASN A 301 13.97 17.86 8.91
CA ASN A 301 14.74 18.65 7.94
C ASN A 301 15.45 17.74 6.95
N GLN A 302 16.03 16.62 7.40
CA GLN A 302 16.63 15.62 6.52
C GLN A 302 15.61 14.98 5.60
N ALA A 303 14.46 14.54 6.13
CA ALA A 303 13.39 13.96 5.34
C ALA A 303 12.89 14.92 4.25
N ILE A 304 12.65 16.19 4.60
CA ILE A 304 12.19 17.23 3.67
C ILE A 304 13.27 17.58 2.64
N ARG A 305 14.55 17.59 3.02
CA ARG A 305 15.66 17.84 2.10
C ARG A 305 15.75 16.75 1.03
N LEU A 306 15.57 15.48 1.43
CA LEU A 306 15.60 14.34 0.52
C LEU A 306 14.30 14.25 -0.31
N GLN A 307 13.16 14.63 0.27
CA GLN A 307 11.86 14.62 -0.40
C GLN A 307 11.08 15.93 -0.12
N PRO A 308 11.27 16.97 -0.96
CA PRO A 308 10.68 18.29 -0.74
C PRO A 308 9.16 18.38 -0.87
N ASP A 309 8.52 17.36 -1.45
CA ASP A 309 7.08 17.24 -1.66
C ASP A 309 6.38 16.34 -0.62
N TYR A 310 7.07 15.97 0.47
CA TYR A 310 6.53 15.11 1.51
C TYR A 310 5.64 15.89 2.49
N ALA A 311 4.34 16.00 2.18
CA ALA A 311 3.37 16.79 2.94
C ALA A 311 3.28 16.41 4.43
N GLU A 312 3.33 15.12 4.75
CA GLU A 312 3.27 14.58 6.11
C GLU A 312 4.48 15.02 6.95
N ALA A 313 5.67 15.12 6.35
CA ALA A 313 6.86 15.58 7.04
C ALA A 313 6.75 17.05 7.46
N TYR A 314 6.24 17.92 6.57
CA TYR A 314 5.94 19.31 6.95
C TYR A 314 4.87 19.38 8.03
N TYR A 315 3.78 18.61 7.91
CA TYR A 315 2.73 18.59 8.92
C TYR A 315 3.23 18.15 10.30
N ASN A 316 4.03 17.08 10.39
CA ASN A 316 4.55 16.61 11.67
C ASN A 316 5.61 17.54 12.25
N ARG A 317 6.48 18.12 11.42
CA ARG A 317 7.42 19.17 11.84
C ARG A 317 6.69 20.40 12.37
N GLY A 318 5.64 20.85 11.68
CA GLY A 318 4.78 21.95 12.12
C GLY A 318 4.04 21.65 13.42
N SER A 319 3.54 20.42 13.58
CA SER A 319 2.95 19.94 14.84
C SER A 319 3.96 19.98 15.99
N ALA A 320 5.19 19.52 15.75
CA ALA A 320 6.29 19.57 16.71
C ALA A 320 6.67 21.03 17.07
N TYR A 321 6.78 21.93 16.08
CA TYR A 321 7.00 23.36 16.33
C TYR A 321 5.88 24.00 17.17
N SER A 322 4.62 23.67 16.89
CA SER A 322 3.47 24.17 17.64
C SER A 322 3.48 23.68 19.09
N LYS A 323 3.89 22.43 19.34
CA LYS A 323 4.07 21.89 20.70
C LYS A 323 5.27 22.52 21.42
N PHE A 324 6.37 22.78 20.71
CA PHE A 324 7.57 23.42 21.25
C PHE A 324 7.39 24.92 21.51
N GLY A 325 6.36 25.55 20.93
CA GLY A 325 6.03 26.97 21.11
C GLY A 325 6.47 27.88 19.96
N GLN A 326 7.10 27.33 18.92
CA GLN A 326 7.49 28.06 17.70
C GLN A 326 6.31 28.17 16.73
N ASN A 327 5.27 28.90 17.13
CA ASN A 327 3.99 28.95 16.43
C ASN A 327 4.08 29.49 14.99
N GLN A 328 4.97 30.45 14.71
CA GLN A 328 5.13 30.98 13.34
C GLN A 328 5.72 29.93 12.39
N LEU A 329 6.79 29.24 12.80
CA LEU A 329 7.38 28.15 12.02
C LEU A 329 6.40 27.00 11.80
N ALA A 330 5.55 26.72 12.81
CA ALA A 330 4.46 25.76 12.66
C ALA A 330 3.46 26.16 11.57
N ILE A 331 3.06 27.43 11.53
CA ILE A 331 2.14 27.96 10.50
C ILE A 331 2.76 27.84 9.11
N ASP A 332 4.04 28.18 8.95
CA ASP A 332 4.75 28.09 7.67
C ASP A 332 4.79 26.64 7.16
N ASP A 333 5.07 25.68 8.05
CA ASP A 333 5.04 24.26 7.74
C ASP A 333 3.64 23.75 7.40
N PHE A 334 2.61 24.15 8.15
CA PHE A 334 1.23 23.79 7.79
C PHE A 334 0.80 24.40 6.45
N ASN A 335 1.22 25.63 6.13
CA ASN A 335 0.99 26.23 4.82
C ASN A 335 1.60 25.39 3.71
N LYS A 336 2.84 24.91 3.90
CA LYS A 336 3.51 24.05 2.92
C LYS A 336 2.83 22.69 2.77
N ALA A 337 2.44 22.05 3.89
CA ALA A 337 1.69 20.78 3.87
C ALA A 337 0.35 20.91 3.14
N ILE A 338 -0.38 22.01 3.35
CA ILE A 338 -1.66 22.30 2.68
C ILE A 338 -1.47 22.62 1.20
N ALA A 339 -0.40 23.32 0.83
CA ALA A 339 -0.08 23.57 -0.57
C ALA A 339 0.21 22.27 -1.34
N LEU A 340 0.86 21.29 -0.69
CA LEU A 340 1.14 19.97 -1.26
C LEU A 340 -0.10 19.06 -1.27
N ASN A 341 -0.93 19.15 -0.22
CA ASN A 341 -2.18 18.40 -0.10
C ASN A 341 -3.33 19.34 0.36
N PRO A 342 -4.10 19.91 -0.60
CA PRO A 342 -5.19 20.83 -0.30
C PRO A 342 -6.35 20.24 0.50
N ASN A 343 -6.44 18.91 0.58
CA ASN A 343 -7.48 18.17 1.31
C ASN A 343 -6.98 17.66 2.68
N TYR A 344 -5.86 18.17 3.19
CA TYR A 344 -5.27 17.70 4.44
C TYR A 344 -5.98 18.26 5.68
N THR A 345 -7.12 17.67 6.05
CA THR A 345 -7.97 18.10 7.19
C THR A 345 -7.19 18.35 8.48
N LYS A 346 -6.27 17.44 8.85
CA LYS A 346 -5.46 17.56 10.07
C LYS A 346 -4.56 18.80 10.06
N ALA A 347 -4.00 19.17 8.90
CA ALA A 347 -3.16 20.35 8.77
C ALA A 347 -3.95 21.64 8.96
N TYR A 348 -5.16 21.75 8.39
CA TYR A 348 -6.04 22.89 8.65
C TYR A 348 -6.41 23.00 10.12
N ASN A 349 -6.82 21.89 10.75
CA ASN A 349 -7.14 21.88 12.18
C ASN A 349 -5.97 22.36 13.05
N ASN A 350 -4.77 21.81 12.84
CA ASN A 350 -3.61 22.17 13.67
C ASN A 350 -3.09 23.59 13.39
N ARG A 351 -3.22 24.07 12.15
CA ARG A 351 -2.96 25.47 11.81
C ARG A 351 -3.96 26.40 12.51
N GLY A 352 -5.25 26.03 12.54
CA GLY A 352 -6.28 26.75 13.29
C GLY A 352 -6.01 26.80 14.79
N ILE A 353 -5.65 25.67 15.40
CA ILE A 353 -5.22 25.60 16.82
C ILE A 353 -4.02 26.53 17.06
N THR A 354 -3.04 26.53 16.14
CA THR A 354 -1.84 27.35 16.26
C THR A 354 -2.14 28.86 16.13
N TYR A 355 -3.05 29.25 15.23
CA TYR A 355 -3.58 30.61 15.20
C TYR A 355 -4.29 31.00 16.50
N GLY A 356 -5.06 30.08 17.09
CA GLY A 356 -5.69 30.27 18.40
C GLY A 356 -4.68 30.49 19.54
N LYS A 357 -3.53 29.82 19.52
CA LYS A 357 -2.43 30.06 20.47
C LYS A 357 -1.83 31.46 20.34
N LEU A 358 -1.88 32.04 19.16
CA LEU A 358 -1.45 33.42 18.89
C LEU A 358 -2.55 34.46 19.13
N GLY A 359 -3.74 34.05 19.61
CA GLY A 359 -4.91 34.92 19.79
C GLY A 359 -5.60 35.32 18.48
N GLN A 360 -5.19 34.75 17.35
CA GLN A 360 -5.76 35.05 16.02
C GLN A 360 -6.99 34.16 15.76
N TYR A 361 -8.03 34.36 16.56
CA TYR A 361 -9.21 33.48 16.55
C TYR A 361 -10.01 33.52 15.25
N GLN A 362 -10.02 34.66 14.53
CA GLN A 362 -10.69 34.74 13.22
C GLN A 362 -10.01 33.82 12.18
N SER A 363 -8.69 33.87 12.08
CA SER A 363 -7.90 32.95 11.23
C SER A 363 -8.08 31.49 11.66
N ALA A 364 -8.23 31.24 12.97
CA ALA A 364 -8.54 29.90 13.48
C ALA A 364 -9.89 29.39 12.96
N ILE A 365 -10.94 30.21 13.02
CA ILE A 365 -12.29 29.89 12.54
C ILE A 365 -12.27 29.56 11.04
N GLU A 366 -11.58 30.34 10.21
CA GLU A 366 -11.46 30.07 8.77
C GLU A 366 -10.83 28.69 8.50
N ASN A 367 -9.80 28.35 9.26
CA ASN A 367 -9.15 27.04 9.17
C ASN A 367 -10.07 25.90 9.62
N PHE A 368 -10.80 26.08 10.72
CA PHE A 368 -11.77 25.07 11.17
C PHE A 368 -12.94 24.94 10.20
N ASN A 369 -13.43 26.02 9.59
CA ASN A 369 -14.44 25.98 8.53
C ASN A 369 -13.96 25.10 7.36
N LYS A 370 -12.72 25.32 6.91
CA LYS A 370 -12.16 24.51 5.84
C LYS A 370 -12.00 23.04 6.25
N ALA A 371 -11.52 22.77 7.46
CA ALA A 371 -11.42 21.41 7.99
C ALA A 371 -12.79 20.71 8.07
N ILE A 372 -13.83 21.40 8.56
CA ILE A 372 -15.21 20.87 8.66
C ILE A 372 -15.77 20.58 7.27
N SER A 373 -15.49 21.43 6.28
CA SER A 373 -15.93 21.17 4.90
C SER A 373 -15.31 19.90 4.29
N LEU A 374 -14.15 19.48 4.79
CA LEU A 374 -13.45 18.27 4.35
C LEU A 374 -13.86 17.03 5.17
N ASP A 375 -14.19 17.21 6.46
CA ASP A 375 -14.53 16.14 7.40
C ASP A 375 -15.63 16.61 8.37
N TYR A 376 -16.87 16.64 7.89
CA TYR A 376 -18.03 17.18 8.60
C TYR A 376 -18.51 16.29 9.76
N ASN A 377 -17.99 15.06 9.90
CA ASN A 377 -18.34 14.16 11.01
C ASN A 377 -17.34 14.23 12.17
N ASN A 378 -16.39 15.16 12.13
CA ASN A 378 -15.34 15.25 13.12
C ASN A 378 -15.70 16.17 14.29
N THR A 379 -16.13 15.56 15.39
CA THR A 379 -16.51 16.23 16.64
C THR A 379 -15.48 17.28 17.11
N LYS A 380 -14.18 17.00 16.98
CA LYS A 380 -13.13 17.88 17.51
C LYS A 380 -13.10 19.22 16.76
N LEU A 381 -13.43 19.23 15.47
CA LEU A 381 -13.39 20.44 14.65
C LEU A 381 -14.45 21.45 15.09
N TYR A 382 -15.68 20.97 15.33
CA TYR A 382 -16.76 21.81 15.85
C TYR A 382 -16.42 22.37 17.24
N ASN A 383 -15.95 21.52 18.16
CA ASN A 383 -15.53 22.00 19.47
C ASN A 383 -14.40 23.04 19.40
N ASN A 384 -13.41 22.85 18.51
CA ASN A 384 -12.32 23.82 18.34
C ASN A 384 -12.79 25.14 17.74
N ARG A 385 -13.73 25.10 16.79
CA ARG A 385 -14.34 26.30 16.21
C ARG A 385 -15.23 27.03 17.21
N GLY A 386 -16.05 26.29 17.96
CA GLY A 386 -16.86 26.84 19.06
C GLY A 386 -15.99 27.51 20.12
N PHE A 387 -14.84 26.93 20.46
CA PHE A 387 -13.87 27.55 21.36
C PHE A 387 -13.35 28.87 20.81
N ALA A 388 -13.00 28.94 19.52
CA ALA A 388 -12.57 30.17 18.89
C ALA A 388 -13.68 31.24 18.86
N TYR A 389 -14.94 30.86 18.58
CA TYR A 389 -16.09 31.77 18.68
C TYR A 389 -16.28 32.31 20.09
N ALA A 390 -16.20 31.46 21.13
CA ALA A 390 -16.33 31.88 22.51
C ALA A 390 -15.22 32.87 22.92
N LYS A 391 -14.00 32.71 22.39
CA LYS A 391 -12.88 33.65 22.61
C LYS A 391 -13.10 35.01 21.94
N LEU A 392 -13.90 35.07 20.87
CA LEU A 392 -14.35 36.32 20.25
C LEU A 392 -15.63 36.89 20.89
N GLY A 393 -16.14 36.28 21.97
CA GLY A 393 -17.40 36.68 22.60
C GLY A 393 -18.66 36.29 21.82
N GLN A 394 -18.52 35.51 20.74
CA GLN A 394 -19.63 35.04 19.91
C GLN A 394 -20.24 33.76 20.53
N TYR A 395 -20.75 33.89 21.75
CA TYR A 395 -21.18 32.74 22.56
C TYR A 395 -22.33 31.94 21.94
N GLN A 396 -23.24 32.57 21.19
CA GLN A 396 -24.33 31.87 20.52
C GLN A 396 -23.83 30.92 19.42
N LEU A 397 -22.91 31.39 18.57
CA LEU A 397 -22.27 30.56 17.53
C LEU A 397 -21.42 29.44 18.17
N ALA A 398 -20.78 29.74 19.31
CA ALA A 398 -20.06 28.71 20.07
C ALA A 398 -21.00 27.60 20.55
N ILE A 399 -22.17 27.95 21.10
CA ILE A 399 -23.18 26.99 21.56
C ILE A 399 -23.67 26.12 20.39
N GLU A 400 -23.92 26.68 19.21
CA GLU A 400 -24.31 25.92 18.01
C GLU A 400 -23.24 24.87 17.66
N ASP A 401 -21.97 25.26 17.66
CA ASP A 401 -20.86 24.34 17.40
C ASP A 401 -20.72 23.25 18.48
N TYR A 402 -20.89 23.60 19.75
CA TYR A 402 -20.85 22.61 20.82
C TYR A 402 -22.05 21.67 20.75
N ASN A 403 -23.24 22.15 20.35
CA ASN A 403 -24.41 21.30 20.11
C ASN A 403 -24.13 20.29 19.00
N GLU A 404 -23.52 20.71 17.89
CA GLU A 404 -23.13 19.78 16.82
C GLU A 404 -22.07 18.78 17.28
N ALA A 405 -21.08 19.22 18.06
CA ALA A 405 -20.10 18.31 18.65
C ALA A 405 -20.78 17.25 19.55
N ILE A 406 -21.71 17.65 20.39
CA ILE A 406 -22.49 16.76 21.27
C ILE A 406 -23.42 15.85 20.46
N ARG A 407 -24.05 16.35 19.40
CA ARG A 407 -24.89 15.54 18.50
C ARG A 407 -24.08 14.44 17.82
N LEU A 408 -22.86 14.75 17.37
CA LEU A 408 -21.94 13.78 16.75
C LEU A 408 -21.38 12.79 17.77
N LYS A 409 -21.06 13.27 18.98
CA LYS A 409 -20.51 12.45 20.06
C LYS A 409 -21.15 12.85 21.41
N PRO A 410 -22.23 12.15 21.82
CA PRO A 410 -22.97 12.48 23.05
C PRO A 410 -22.18 12.31 24.35
N ASP A 411 -21.09 11.53 24.34
CA ASP A 411 -20.19 11.33 25.48
C ASP A 411 -18.99 12.30 25.47
N TYR A 412 -19.02 13.38 24.68
CA TYR A 412 -17.89 14.31 24.58
C TYR A 412 -17.89 15.39 25.67
N ALA A 413 -17.40 15.03 26.86
CA ALA A 413 -17.35 15.88 28.06
C ALA A 413 -16.80 17.31 27.81
N LEU A 414 -15.77 17.44 26.97
CA LEU A 414 -15.18 18.76 26.64
C LEU A 414 -16.18 19.71 25.99
N ALA A 415 -17.07 19.22 25.13
CA ALA A 415 -18.07 20.07 24.48
C ALA A 415 -19.15 20.54 25.46
N TYR A 416 -19.57 19.68 26.40
CA TYR A 416 -20.47 20.09 27.49
C TYR A 416 -19.83 21.16 28.37
N ASN A 417 -18.59 20.94 28.82
CA ASN A 417 -17.89 21.94 29.62
C ASN A 417 -17.75 23.29 28.90
N ASN A 418 -17.41 23.26 27.61
CA ASN A 418 -17.27 24.48 26.83
C ASN A 418 -18.61 25.18 26.52
N ARG A 419 -19.69 24.41 26.36
CA ARG A 419 -21.05 24.93 26.20
C ARG A 419 -21.59 25.53 27.49
N GLY A 420 -21.35 24.89 28.63
CA GLY A 420 -21.64 25.43 29.95
C GLY A 420 -20.95 26.77 30.19
N PHE A 421 -19.68 26.90 29.79
CA PHE A 421 -18.97 28.18 29.83
C PHE A 421 -19.64 29.25 28.97
N ALA A 422 -20.06 28.91 27.75
CA ALA A 422 -20.76 29.86 26.88
C ALA A 422 -22.14 30.26 27.44
N TYR A 423 -22.89 29.33 28.03
CA TYR A 423 -24.15 29.62 28.71
C TYR A 423 -23.97 30.56 29.91
N ASP A 424 -22.95 30.32 30.74
CA ASP A 424 -22.64 31.18 31.88
C ASP A 424 -22.34 32.63 31.44
N LYS A 425 -21.57 32.79 30.34
CA LYS A 425 -21.30 34.11 29.75
C LYS A 425 -22.52 34.82 29.18
N LEU A 426 -23.58 34.08 28.85
CA LEU A 426 -24.87 34.64 28.45
C LEU A 426 -25.86 34.82 29.62
N GLY A 427 -25.46 34.52 30.86
CA GLY A 427 -26.32 34.60 32.04
C GLY A 427 -27.30 33.43 32.19
N LEU A 428 -27.14 32.38 31.39
CA LEU A 428 -27.99 31.17 31.41
C LEU A 428 -27.47 30.15 32.42
N HIS A 429 -27.35 30.58 33.69
CA HIS A 429 -26.64 29.82 34.74
C HIS A 429 -27.20 28.42 34.99
N GLN A 430 -28.52 28.22 34.90
CA GLN A 430 -29.13 26.91 35.09
C GLN A 430 -28.66 25.89 34.04
N ARG A 431 -28.65 26.30 32.76
CA ARG A 431 -28.15 25.44 31.67
C ARG A 431 -26.65 25.20 31.77
N ALA A 432 -25.90 26.18 32.28
CA ALA A 432 -24.48 26.02 32.52
C ALA A 432 -24.22 24.95 33.58
N ILE A 433 -24.96 24.95 34.70
CA ILE A 433 -24.86 23.94 35.76
C ILE A 433 -25.16 22.54 35.20
N GLU A 434 -26.25 22.38 34.45
CA GLU A 434 -26.62 21.09 33.83
C GLU A 434 -25.50 20.55 32.91
N ASP A 435 -24.90 21.42 32.10
CA ASP A 435 -23.79 21.04 31.22
C ASP A 435 -22.52 20.68 32.00
N TYR A 436 -22.18 21.41 33.06
CA TYR A 436 -21.04 21.08 33.91
C TYR A 436 -21.24 19.77 34.67
N GLU A 437 -22.44 19.52 35.21
CA GLU A 437 -22.78 18.26 35.86
C GLU A 437 -22.70 17.08 34.88
N THR A 438 -23.21 17.27 33.66
CA THR A 438 -23.09 16.27 32.59
C THR A 438 -21.63 16.00 32.25
N ALA A 439 -20.82 17.04 32.08
CA ALA A 439 -19.39 16.91 31.79
C ALA A 439 -18.64 16.16 32.92
N LEU A 440 -19.00 16.38 34.18
CA LEU A 440 -18.42 15.68 35.34
C LEU A 440 -18.82 14.20 35.41
N GLY A 441 -20.04 13.87 34.97
CA GLY A 441 -20.53 12.49 34.88
C GLY A 441 -19.87 11.67 33.77
N LEU A 442 -19.38 12.34 32.73
CA LEU A 442 -18.66 11.73 31.60
C LEU A 442 -17.15 11.71 31.89
N LYS A 443 -16.63 10.64 32.49
CA LYS A 443 -15.19 10.43 32.72
C LYS A 443 -14.51 9.67 31.60
#